data_AF-A0A966J492-F1
#
_entry.id   AF-A0A966J492-F1
#
_cell.length_a   1.000
_cell.length_b   1.000
_cell.length_c   1.000
_cell.angle_alpha   90.00
_cell.angle_beta   90.00
_cell.angle_gamma   90.00
#
_symmetry.space_group_name_H-M   'P 1'
#
loop_
_entity.id
_entity.type
_entity.pdbx_description
1 polymer ?
#
loop_
_entity_poly.entity_id
_entity_poly.type
_entity_poly.pdbx_seq_one_letter_code
_entity_poly.pdbx_strand_id
1 'polypeptide(L)'
;MRPTRTAFNAGGMFPALCVSLLAAAPASVAAQATPAKPTPLEASMDKLAKHPTVAAAFSALQSDNAWTLDQQASICQIPAPPFKEQARGAEYAKRFRELGVQNVRIDKEGNVIGEIRGAKPGPTLMLAGHLDTVFPEGTDVRVKREGTKLIAPGIGDDCR
;
A
#
# COMPACT_ATOMS: atom_id res chain seq x y z
N MET A 1 1.34 -47.28 -30.49
CA MET A 1 2.10 -48.45 -30.02
C MET A 1 1.53 -48.93 -28.69
N ARG A 2 0.86 -50.08 -28.70
CA ARG A 2 0.64 -50.94 -27.53
C ARG A 2 1.56 -52.16 -27.75
N PRO A 3 2.12 -52.79 -26.70
CA PRO A 3 1.31 -53.81 -26.05
C PRO A 3 1.51 -54.00 -24.55
N THR A 4 0.40 -54.40 -23.93
CA THR A 4 0.28 -55.28 -22.77
C THR A 4 0.90 -56.66 -23.02
N ARG A 5 1.56 -57.28 -22.04
CA ARG A 5 1.26 -58.66 -21.57
C ARG A 5 2.13 -59.12 -20.39
N THR A 6 1.43 -59.47 -19.33
CA THR A 6 1.61 -60.57 -18.35
C THR A 6 2.68 -61.63 -18.62
N ALA A 7 3.39 -62.05 -17.56
CA ALA A 7 3.62 -63.47 -17.24
C ALA A 7 4.04 -63.68 -15.77
N PHE A 8 3.41 -64.70 -15.17
CA PHE A 8 3.76 -65.41 -13.94
C PHE A 8 5.21 -65.96 -13.96
N ASN A 9 5.89 -66.06 -12.81
CA ASN A 9 6.20 -67.38 -12.24
C ASN A 9 6.69 -67.33 -10.78
N ALA A 10 6.43 -68.44 -10.10
CA ALA A 10 6.67 -68.72 -8.69
C ALA A 10 8.12 -69.13 -8.38
N GLY A 11 8.46 -69.07 -7.08
CA GLY A 11 9.40 -69.99 -6.45
C GLY A 11 10.57 -69.31 -5.74
N GLY A 12 10.79 -69.68 -4.48
CA GLY A 12 12.09 -69.49 -3.82
C GLY A 12 12.00 -68.95 -2.40
N MET A 13 11.72 -69.85 -1.46
CA MET A 13 11.80 -69.61 -0.02
C MET A 13 13.26 -69.76 0.43
N PHE A 14 13.91 -68.68 0.88
CA PHE A 14 15.16 -68.72 1.66
C PHE A 14 15.10 -67.59 2.69
N PRO A 15 15.23 -67.87 4.01
CA PRO A 15 15.23 -66.82 5.01
C PRO A 15 16.62 -66.18 5.06
N ALA A 16 16.77 -64.99 4.47
CA ALA A 16 17.91 -64.15 4.76
C ALA A 16 17.69 -63.50 6.13
N LEU A 17 18.51 -63.91 7.10
CA LEU A 17 18.57 -63.37 8.45
C LEU A 17 19.01 -61.90 8.38
N CYS A 18 18.06 -60.97 8.25
CA CYS A 18 18.34 -59.54 8.37
C CYS A 18 18.59 -59.19 9.84
N VAL A 19 19.85 -59.04 10.21
CA VAL A 19 20.26 -58.38 11.46
C VAL A 19 19.87 -56.92 11.36
N SER A 20 18.72 -56.56 11.92
CA SER A 20 18.28 -55.18 12.07
C SER A 20 19.11 -54.50 13.16
N LEU A 21 20.20 -53.85 12.77
CA LEU A 21 20.85 -52.81 13.56
C LEU A 21 19.92 -51.61 13.63
N LEU A 22 19.14 -51.54 14.72
CA LEU A 22 18.35 -50.37 15.07
C LEU A 22 19.31 -49.27 15.56
N ALA A 23 19.88 -48.50 14.63
CA ALA A 23 20.55 -47.26 14.98
C ALA A 23 19.49 -46.25 15.42
N ALA A 24 19.31 -46.10 16.73
CA ALA A 24 18.49 -45.05 17.30
C ALA A 24 19.19 -43.70 17.05
N ALA A 25 18.83 -43.03 15.95
CA ALA A 25 19.18 -41.64 15.75
C ALA A 25 18.46 -40.80 16.82
N PRO A 26 19.14 -39.91 17.55
CA PRO A 26 18.47 -39.01 18.46
C PRO A 26 17.56 -38.09 17.63
N ALA A 27 16.25 -38.21 17.84
CA ALA A 27 15.30 -37.25 17.32
C ALA A 27 15.59 -35.90 18.00
N SER A 28 16.23 -34.98 17.28
CA SER A 28 16.32 -33.59 17.70
C SER A 28 14.90 -33.05 17.84
N VAL A 29 14.42 -32.93 19.08
CA VAL A 29 13.22 -32.18 19.40
C VAL A 29 13.57 -30.71 19.18
N ALA A 30 13.37 -30.22 17.96
CA ALA A 30 13.29 -28.79 17.73
C ALA A 30 12.10 -28.29 18.54
N ALA A 31 12.36 -27.55 19.62
CA ALA A 31 11.31 -26.85 20.36
C ALA A 31 10.58 -25.93 19.37
N GLN A 32 9.39 -26.35 18.94
CA GLN A 32 8.52 -25.49 18.16
C GLN A 32 8.10 -24.36 19.10
N ALA A 33 8.70 -23.18 18.90
CA ALA A 33 8.26 -21.98 19.56
C ALA A 33 6.77 -21.80 19.24
N THR A 34 5.93 -21.86 20.26
CA THR A 34 4.51 -21.56 20.09
C THR A 34 4.40 -20.10 19.67
N PRO A 35 3.63 -19.77 18.61
CA PRO A 35 3.48 -18.38 18.20
C PRO A 35 2.90 -17.60 19.38
N ALA A 36 3.57 -16.49 19.71
CA ALA A 36 3.14 -15.61 20.79
C ALA A 36 1.71 -15.13 20.52
N LYS A 37 0.91 -14.97 21.59
CA LYS A 37 -0.42 -14.37 21.45
C LYS A 37 -0.28 -12.95 20.90
N PRO A 38 -1.15 -12.51 19.97
CA PRO A 38 -1.13 -11.16 19.45
C PRO A 38 -1.26 -10.13 20.57
N THR A 39 -0.47 -9.06 20.48
CA THR A 39 -0.63 -7.87 21.31
C THR A 39 -2.00 -7.22 21.04
N PRO A 40 -2.50 -6.37 21.95
CA PRO A 40 -3.74 -5.62 21.73
C PRO A 40 -3.72 -4.76 20.45
N LEU A 41 -2.55 -4.21 20.10
CA LEU A 41 -2.37 -3.44 18.87
C LEU A 41 -2.51 -4.34 17.65
N GLU A 42 -1.79 -5.46 17.60
CA GLU A 42 -1.87 -6.42 16.49
C GLU A 42 -3.29 -6.94 16.31
N ALA A 43 -3.98 -7.29 17.40
CA ALA A 43 -5.38 -7.72 17.36
C ALA A 43 -6.31 -6.61 16.80
N SER A 44 -6.05 -5.35 17.13
CA SER A 44 -6.82 -4.21 16.63
C SER A 44 -6.57 -3.95 15.14
N MET A 45 -5.31 -4.03 14.71
CA MET A 45 -4.94 -3.91 13.29
C MET A 45 -5.55 -5.05 12.46
N ASP A 46 -5.50 -6.28 12.97
CA ASP A 46 -6.12 -7.44 12.33
C ASP A 46 -7.63 -7.26 12.16
N LYS A 47 -8.30 -6.74 13.19
CA LYS A 47 -9.72 -6.44 13.15
C LYS A 47 -10.04 -5.37 12.11
N LEU A 48 -9.25 -4.30 12.04
CA LEU A 48 -9.43 -3.23 11.05
C LEU A 48 -9.16 -3.73 9.63
N ALA A 49 -8.08 -4.48 9.40
CA ALA A 49 -7.74 -5.03 8.09
C ALA A 49 -8.84 -5.95 7.54
N LYS A 50 -9.54 -6.68 8.42
CA LYS A 50 -10.66 -7.56 8.07
C LYS A 50 -12.02 -6.83 7.99
N HIS A 51 -12.07 -5.54 8.35
CA HIS A 51 -13.33 -4.79 8.35
C HIS A 51 -13.80 -4.52 6.90
N PRO A 52 -15.05 -4.85 6.52
CA PRO A 52 -15.50 -4.74 5.12
C PRO A 52 -15.33 -3.34 4.51
N THR A 53 -15.61 -2.29 5.28
CA THR A 53 -15.43 -0.90 4.83
C THR A 53 -13.96 -0.55 4.57
N VAL A 54 -13.02 -1.10 5.35
CA VAL A 54 -11.59 -0.87 5.17
C VAL A 54 -11.11 -1.61 3.92
N ALA A 55 -11.53 -2.85 3.73
CA ALA A 55 -11.23 -3.62 2.52
C ALA A 55 -11.75 -2.92 1.26
N ALA A 56 -13.00 -2.42 1.29
CA ALA A 56 -13.58 -1.65 0.18
C ALA A 56 -12.80 -0.35 -0.10
N ALA A 57 -12.36 0.35 0.95
CA ALA A 57 -11.51 1.54 0.79
C ALA A 57 -10.17 1.21 0.11
N PHE A 58 -9.50 0.12 0.51
CA PHE A 58 -8.27 -0.33 -0.17
C PHE A 58 -8.52 -0.70 -1.63
N SER A 59 -9.62 -1.37 -1.95
CA SER A 59 -9.98 -1.66 -3.35
C SER A 59 -10.19 -0.40 -4.18
N ALA A 60 -10.85 0.63 -3.61
CA ALA A 60 -11.02 1.92 -4.27
C ALA A 60 -9.67 2.66 -4.48
N LEU A 61 -8.79 2.65 -3.48
CA LEU A 61 -7.44 3.22 -3.62
C LEU A 61 -6.63 2.51 -4.71
N GLN A 62 -6.80 1.19 -4.87
CA GLN A 62 -6.16 0.43 -5.93
C GLN A 62 -6.73 0.77 -7.32
N SER A 63 -8.05 0.92 -7.45
CA SER A 63 -8.67 1.29 -8.73
C SER A 63 -8.26 2.69 -9.18
N ASP A 64 -8.11 3.61 -8.23
CA ASP A 64 -7.84 5.02 -8.50
C ASP A 64 -6.33 5.33 -8.56
N ASN A 65 -5.47 4.32 -8.40
CA ASN A 65 -4.03 4.53 -8.26
C ASN A 65 -3.42 5.22 -9.47
N ALA A 66 -3.78 4.82 -10.70
CA ALA A 66 -3.27 5.45 -11.91
C ALA A 66 -3.66 6.94 -11.99
N TRP A 67 -4.92 7.25 -11.74
CA TRP A 67 -5.42 8.62 -11.69
C TRP A 67 -4.70 9.43 -10.60
N THR A 68 -4.54 8.86 -9.40
CA THR A 68 -3.86 9.51 -8.27
C THR A 68 -2.40 9.87 -8.61
N LEU A 69 -1.67 8.97 -9.27
CA LEU A 69 -0.30 9.23 -9.72
C LEU A 69 -0.24 10.34 -10.78
N ASP A 70 -1.25 10.44 -11.64
CA ASP A 70 -1.37 11.53 -12.61
C ASP A 70 -1.69 12.86 -11.94
N GLN A 71 -2.56 12.85 -10.92
CA GLN A 71 -2.82 14.04 -10.10
C GLN A 71 -1.53 14.51 -9.41
N GLN A 72 -0.85 13.62 -8.67
CA GLN A 72 0.41 13.91 -7.98
C GLN A 72 1.45 14.50 -8.93
N ALA A 73 1.65 13.86 -10.10
CA ALA A 73 2.60 14.35 -11.09
C ALA A 73 2.21 15.75 -11.61
N SER A 74 0.94 15.96 -11.93
CA SER A 74 0.47 17.27 -12.44
C SER A 74 0.59 18.39 -11.41
N ILE A 75 0.34 18.10 -10.13
CA ILE A 75 0.46 19.06 -9.03
C ILE A 75 1.92 19.41 -8.75
N CYS A 76 2.80 18.39 -8.71
CA CYS A 76 4.23 18.57 -8.53
C CYS A 76 4.83 19.51 -9.58
N GLN A 77 4.33 19.45 -10.80
CA GLN A 77 4.79 20.29 -11.91
C GLN A 77 4.35 21.75 -11.82
N ILE A 78 3.54 22.13 -10.82
CA ILE A 78 3.22 23.53 -10.53
C ILE A 78 4.27 24.04 -9.54
N PRO A 79 5.15 24.98 -9.92
CA PRO A 79 6.15 25.51 -8.99
C PRO A 79 5.47 26.13 -7.75
N ALA A 80 5.96 25.79 -6.57
CA ALA A 80 5.55 26.38 -5.30
C ALA A 80 6.79 26.52 -4.39
N PRO A 81 7.73 27.42 -4.70
CA PRO A 81 8.79 27.74 -3.76
C PRO A 81 8.18 28.41 -2.51
N PRO A 82 8.91 28.46 -1.38
CA PRO A 82 8.36 28.99 -0.14
C PRO A 82 7.82 30.41 -0.32
N PHE A 83 6.61 30.66 0.20
CA PHE A 83 5.82 31.89 0.12
C PHE A 83 5.29 32.25 -1.28
N LYS A 84 5.39 31.34 -2.26
CA LYS A 84 4.87 31.52 -3.64
C LYS A 84 3.96 30.38 -4.08
N GLU A 85 3.11 29.91 -3.18
CA GLU A 85 2.26 28.73 -3.34
C GLU A 85 0.94 29.02 -4.08
N GLN A 86 0.66 30.29 -4.42
CA GLN A 86 -0.67 30.75 -4.83
C GLN A 86 -1.20 30.02 -6.06
N ALA A 87 -0.34 29.74 -7.05
CA ALA A 87 -0.73 29.00 -8.24
C ALA A 87 -1.13 27.55 -7.92
N ARG A 88 -0.35 26.87 -7.07
CA ARG A 88 -0.64 25.50 -6.65
C ARG A 88 -1.89 25.45 -5.75
N GLY A 89 -2.03 26.41 -4.83
CA GLY A 89 -3.23 26.55 -4.00
C GLY A 89 -4.50 26.77 -4.82
N ALA A 90 -4.45 27.60 -5.86
CA ALA A 90 -5.57 27.80 -6.76
C ALA A 90 -5.98 26.50 -7.49
N GLU A 91 -5.00 25.70 -7.92
CA GLU A 91 -5.27 24.40 -8.55
C GLU A 91 -5.90 23.40 -7.57
N TYR A 92 -5.41 23.30 -6.33
CA TYR A 92 -6.04 22.48 -5.29
C TYR A 92 -7.49 22.90 -5.03
N ALA A 93 -7.75 24.21 -4.91
CA ALA A 93 -9.10 24.72 -4.70
C ALA A 93 -10.02 24.40 -5.89
N LYS A 94 -9.51 24.44 -7.13
CA LYS A 94 -10.24 23.99 -8.32
C LYS A 94 -10.59 22.51 -8.22
N ARG A 95 -9.60 21.64 -7.94
CA ARG A 95 -9.80 20.18 -7.84
C ARG A 95 -10.76 19.80 -6.72
N PHE A 96 -10.67 20.45 -5.56
CA PHE A 96 -11.62 20.24 -4.46
C PHE A 96 -13.06 20.49 -4.93
N ARG A 97 -13.32 21.58 -5.66
CA ARG A 97 -14.65 21.86 -6.21
C ARG A 97 -15.09 20.83 -7.24
N GLU A 98 -14.19 20.42 -8.14
CA GLU A 98 -14.46 19.39 -9.16
C GLU A 98 -14.79 18.01 -8.54
N LEU A 99 -14.17 17.69 -7.39
CA LEU A 99 -14.44 16.49 -6.61
C LEU A 99 -15.69 16.61 -5.71
N GLY A 100 -16.38 17.75 -5.72
CA GLY A 100 -17.60 17.98 -4.94
C GLY A 100 -17.35 18.28 -3.46
N VAL A 101 -16.12 18.64 -3.06
CA VAL A 101 -15.81 19.12 -1.71
C VAL A 101 -16.57 20.42 -1.45
N GLN A 102 -17.09 20.58 -0.23
CA GLN A 102 -17.94 21.71 0.15
C GLN A 102 -17.11 22.81 0.81
N ASN A 103 -17.66 24.03 0.87
CA ASN A 103 -17.08 25.18 1.58
C ASN A 103 -15.63 25.50 1.19
N VAL A 104 -15.27 25.24 -0.08
CA VAL A 104 -13.91 25.42 -0.60
C VAL A 104 -13.54 26.89 -0.67
N ARG A 105 -12.56 27.27 0.15
CA ARG A 105 -12.05 28.64 0.29
C ARG A 105 -10.53 28.66 0.35
N ILE A 106 -9.96 29.78 -0.04
CA ILE A 106 -8.56 30.11 0.21
C ILE A 106 -8.56 31.21 1.26
N ASP A 107 -7.83 31.01 2.37
CA ASP A 107 -7.74 32.03 3.42
C ASP A 107 -6.70 33.11 3.07
N LYS A 108 -6.51 34.07 4.00
CA LYS A 108 -5.57 35.18 3.80
C LYS A 108 -4.10 34.77 3.71
N GLU A 109 -3.74 33.60 4.24
CA GLU A 109 -2.37 33.07 4.20
C GLU A 109 -2.14 32.22 2.94
N GLY A 110 -3.20 31.88 2.19
CA GLY A 110 -3.12 31.03 1.00
C GLY A 110 -3.47 29.57 1.26
N ASN A 111 -3.94 29.21 2.47
CA ASN A 111 -4.34 27.84 2.77
C ASN A 111 -5.62 27.48 2.01
N VAL A 112 -5.64 26.29 1.41
CA VAL A 112 -6.83 25.74 0.75
C VAL A 112 -7.61 24.91 1.75
N ILE A 113 -8.83 25.34 2.06
CA ILE A 113 -9.67 24.69 3.07
C ILE A 113 -10.95 24.20 2.39
N GLY A 114 -11.29 22.94 2.62
CA GLY A 114 -12.53 22.31 2.15
C GLY A 114 -13.09 21.38 3.21
N GLU A 115 -14.38 21.08 3.10
CA GLU A 115 -15.14 20.32 4.10
C GLU A 115 -15.88 19.17 3.42
N ILE A 116 -15.78 17.98 4.01
CA ILE A 116 -16.55 16.80 3.62
C ILE A 116 -17.50 16.48 4.76
N ARG A 117 -18.80 16.70 4.55
CA ARG A 117 -19.81 16.45 5.57
C ARG A 117 -20.04 14.94 5.73
N GLY A 118 -19.75 14.42 6.92
CA GLY A 118 -20.07 13.03 7.26
C GLY A 118 -21.57 12.74 7.20
N ALA A 119 -21.92 11.52 6.80
CA ALA A 119 -23.32 11.08 6.69
C ALA A 119 -23.98 10.80 8.05
N LYS A 120 -23.19 10.67 9.12
CA LYS A 120 -23.64 10.38 10.48
C LYS A 120 -22.91 11.29 11.48
N PRO A 121 -23.51 11.57 12.65
CA PRO A 121 -22.81 12.27 13.73
C PRO A 121 -21.54 11.51 14.15
N GLY A 122 -20.48 12.25 14.46
CA GLY A 122 -19.19 11.67 14.84
C GLY A 122 -18.13 12.74 15.07
N PRO A 123 -16.91 12.34 15.46
CA PRO A 123 -15.79 13.25 15.60
C PRO A 123 -15.43 13.88 14.25
N THR A 124 -14.89 15.10 14.29
CA THR A 124 -14.32 15.76 13.11
C THR A 124 -12.85 15.35 12.96
N LEU A 125 -12.46 14.94 11.76
CA LEU A 125 -11.08 14.66 11.40
C LEU A 125 -10.53 15.79 10.53
N MET A 126 -9.37 16.33 10.89
CA MET A 126 -8.63 17.30 10.08
C MET A 126 -7.48 16.58 9.38
N LEU A 127 -7.44 16.65 8.05
CA LEU A 127 -6.31 16.24 7.23
C LEU A 127 -5.60 17.51 6.76
N ALA A 128 -4.29 17.58 6.94
CA ALA A 128 -3.48 18.72 6.57
C ALA A 128 -2.18 18.25 5.93
N GLY A 129 -1.76 18.97 4.90
CA GLY A 129 -0.48 18.84 4.19
C GLY A 129 -0.05 20.23 3.74
N HIS A 130 1.22 20.40 3.40
CA HIS A 130 1.75 21.70 2.96
C HIS A 130 1.72 21.81 1.43
N LEU A 131 1.73 23.05 0.92
CA LEU A 131 1.69 23.32 -0.52
C LEU A 131 3.07 23.63 -1.09
N ASP A 132 3.96 24.17 -0.27
CA ASP A 132 5.26 24.63 -0.71
C ASP A 132 6.22 23.48 -0.98
N THR A 133 7.42 23.85 -1.39
CA THR A 133 8.53 22.93 -1.53
C THR A 133 9.78 23.67 -1.06
N VAL A 134 10.80 22.91 -0.69
CA VAL A 134 12.09 23.50 -0.30
C VAL A 134 12.90 24.06 -1.48
N PHE A 135 12.41 23.91 -2.71
CA PHE A 135 13.17 24.24 -3.91
C PHE A 135 12.93 25.69 -4.35
N PRO A 136 13.98 26.42 -4.77
CA PRO A 136 13.85 27.81 -5.19
C PRO A 136 13.10 27.94 -6.52
N GLU A 137 12.63 29.15 -6.80
CA GLU A 137 12.05 29.52 -8.09
C GLU A 137 13.02 29.22 -9.25
N GLY A 138 12.48 28.75 -10.38
CA GLY A 138 13.27 28.33 -11.53
C GLY A 138 13.77 26.88 -11.48
N THR A 139 13.56 26.14 -10.39
CA THR A 139 13.83 24.70 -10.34
C THR A 139 12.99 23.95 -11.39
N ASP A 140 13.62 23.04 -12.15
CA ASP A 140 12.90 22.16 -13.08
C ASP A 140 12.11 21.10 -12.31
N VAL A 141 10.80 21.32 -12.20
CA VAL A 141 9.86 20.44 -11.48
C VAL A 141 9.18 19.41 -12.38
N ARG A 142 9.65 19.23 -13.63
CA ARG A 142 9.06 18.24 -14.56
C ARG A 142 9.21 16.82 -14.01
N VAL A 143 8.10 16.08 -14.00
CA VAL A 143 8.06 14.72 -13.48
C VAL A 143 8.50 13.74 -14.55
N LYS A 144 9.57 12.99 -14.25
CA LYS A 144 10.01 11.85 -15.06
C LYS A 144 9.42 10.57 -14.53
N ARG A 145 8.96 9.70 -15.43
CA ARG A 145 8.43 8.37 -15.10
C ARG A 145 9.43 7.30 -15.55
N GLU A 146 9.92 6.52 -14.60
CA GLU A 146 10.87 5.43 -14.84
C GLU A 146 10.31 4.14 -14.22
N GLY A 147 9.66 3.32 -15.04
CA GLY A 147 8.92 2.15 -14.56
C GLY A 147 7.85 2.57 -13.54
N THR A 148 8.00 2.13 -12.29
CA THR A 148 7.09 2.44 -11.18
C THR A 148 7.52 3.66 -10.36
N LYS A 149 8.57 4.40 -10.77
CA LYS A 149 9.10 5.55 -10.04
C LYS A 149 8.71 6.86 -10.71
N LEU A 150 8.29 7.83 -9.89
CA LEU A 150 8.16 9.24 -10.26
C LEU A 150 9.36 10.01 -9.70
N ILE A 151 10.01 10.82 -10.53
CA ILE A 151 11.24 11.52 -10.18
C ILE A 151 11.08 13.01 -10.53
N ALA A 152 11.02 13.86 -9.51
CA ALA A 152 11.10 15.31 -9.61
C ALA A 152 11.36 15.93 -8.22
N PRO A 153 11.94 17.14 -8.14
CA PRO A 153 11.93 17.93 -6.92
C PRO A 153 10.50 18.12 -6.38
N GLY A 154 10.28 17.76 -5.11
CA GLY A 154 8.98 17.91 -4.42
C GLY A 154 7.99 16.77 -4.64
N ILE A 155 8.28 15.79 -5.51
CA ILE A 155 7.31 14.73 -5.84
C ILE A 155 6.87 13.90 -4.63
N GLY A 156 7.77 13.71 -3.66
CA GLY A 156 7.51 12.97 -2.42
C GLY A 156 7.25 13.83 -1.20
N ASP A 157 7.25 15.16 -1.34
CA ASP A 157 7.09 16.12 -0.24
C ASP A 157 6.54 17.45 -0.78
N ASP A 158 5.24 17.72 -0.73
CA ASP A 158 4.13 16.86 -0.26
C ASP A 158 3.03 16.73 -1.34
N CYS A 159 3.44 16.39 -2.57
CA CYS A 159 2.54 16.41 -3.73
C CYS A 159 1.49 15.27 -3.78
N ARG A 160 1.21 14.56 -2.68
CA ARG A 160 0.30 13.39 -2.64
C ARG A 160 -0.53 13.28 -1.38
#